data_AF-A0A1G6HFI1-F1
#
_entry.id   AF-A0A1G6HFI1-F1
#
_cell.length_a   1.000
_cell.length_b   1.000
_cell.length_c   1.000
_cell.angle_alpha   90.00
_cell.angle_beta   90.00
_cell.angle_gamma   90.00
#
_symmetry.space_group_name_H-M   'P 1'
#
loop_
_entity.id
_entity.type
_entity.pdbx_description
1 polymer ?
#
loop_
_entity_poly.entity_id
_entity_poly.type
_entity_poly.pdbx_seq_one_letter_code
_entity_poly.pdbx_strand_id
1 'polypeptide(L)'
;MQTVVIELTDNDSLKALQDLERKHLIRIVEEPTRANYSLPGEPISDEDFKSWVNYTENSPTVNLTEAKQRWAEQRKKLQKLIR
;
A
#
# COMPACT_ATOMS: atom_id res chain seq x y z
N MET A 1 -12.16 17.98 -12.55
CA MET A 1 -11.21 17.73 -13.65
C MET A 1 -11.77 16.62 -14.50
N GLN A 2 -11.77 16.78 -15.82
CA GLN A 2 -12.26 15.77 -16.76
C GLN A 2 -11.05 15.24 -17.54
N THR A 3 -10.82 13.94 -17.46
CA THR A 3 -9.73 13.26 -18.17
C THR A 3 -10.35 12.53 -19.36
N VAL A 4 -9.78 12.71 -20.54
CA VAL A 4 -10.19 12.00 -21.76
C VAL A 4 -9.10 10.99 -22.07
N VAL A 5 -9.49 9.72 -22.24
CA VAL A 5 -8.60 8.65 -22.66
C VAL A 5 -8.59 8.61 -24.18
N ILE A 6 -7.41 8.70 -24.78
CA ILE A 6 -7.21 8.63 -26.22
C ILE A 6 -6.31 7.44 -26.49
N GLU A 7 -6.80 6.48 -27.28
CA GLU A 7 -5.99 5.37 -27.77
C GLU A 7 -5.16 5.85 -28.97
N LEU A 8 -3.85 5.60 -28.93
CA LEU A 8 -2.94 5.94 -30.03
C LEU A 8 -2.67 4.70 -30.87
N THR A 9 -3.09 4.73 -32.12
CA THR A 9 -2.88 3.63 -33.08
C THR A 9 -1.61 3.78 -33.90
N ASP A 10 -0.96 4.95 -33.89
CA ASP A 10 0.22 5.26 -34.69
C ASP A 10 1.23 6.15 -33.95
N ASN A 11 2.52 5.98 -34.26
CA ASN A 11 3.64 6.66 -33.59
C ASN A 11 3.76 8.15 -33.92
N ASP A 12 3.29 8.61 -35.07
CA ASP A 12 3.32 10.06 -35.39
C ASP A 12 2.29 10.83 -34.55
N SER A 13 1.23 10.16 -34.11
CA SER A 13 0.22 10.72 -33.20
C SER A 13 0.79 11.03 -31.82
N LEU A 14 1.78 10.26 -31.36
CA LEU A 14 2.46 10.51 -30.08
C LEU A 14 3.28 11.80 -30.10
N LYS A 15 4.01 12.07 -31.20
CA LYS A 15 4.79 13.30 -31.34
C LYS A 15 3.90 14.54 -31.33
N ALA A 16 2.75 14.47 -32.01
CA ALA A 16 1.78 15.57 -32.02
C ALA A 16 1.26 15.88 -30.62
N LEU A 17 0.98 14.86 -29.79
CA LEU A 17 0.55 15.06 -28.41
C LEU A 17 1.67 15.60 -27.51
N GLN A 18 2.91 15.14 -27.69
CA GLN A 18 4.07 15.68 -26.98
C GLN A 18 4.30 17.17 -27.29
N ASP A 19 4.10 17.59 -28.54
CA ASP A 19 4.19 19.00 -28.92
C ASP A 19 3.08 19.85 -28.29
N LEU A 20 1.87 19.30 -28.12
CA LEU A 20 0.78 19.98 -27.41
C LEU A 20 1.05 20.08 -25.91
N GLU A 21 1.66 19.06 -25.31
CA GLU A 21 2.10 19.08 -23.92
C GLU A 21 3.22 20.11 -23.69
N ARG A 22 4.21 20.20 -24.59
CA ARG A 22 5.28 21.22 -24.55
C ARG A 22 4.73 22.64 -24.62
N LYS A 23 3.61 22.84 -25.31
CA LYS A 23 2.88 24.12 -25.36
C LYS A 23 1.97 24.35 -24.16
N HIS A 24 1.97 23.44 -23.18
CA HIS A 24 1.13 23.47 -21.98
C HIS A 24 -0.38 23.51 -22.26
N LEU A 25 -0.82 23.02 -23.42
CA LEU A 25 -2.24 22.96 -23.79
C LEU A 25 -2.93 21.71 -23.23
N ILE A 26 -2.15 20.64 -23.05
CA ILE A 26 -2.57 19.38 -22.44
C ILE A 26 -1.50 18.90 -21.46
N ARG A 27 -1.86 17.93 -20.63
CA ARG A 27 -0.92 17.18 -19.79
C ARG A 27 -1.11 15.70 -20.09
N ILE A 28 -0.06 15.02 -20.50
CA ILE A 28 -0.07 13.57 -20.66
C ILE A 28 0.15 12.99 -19.27
N VAL A 29 -0.84 12.26 -18.77
CA VAL A 29 -0.77 11.64 -17.45
C VAL A 29 -0.46 10.18 -17.68
N GLU A 30 0.72 9.73 -17.25
CA GLU A 30 1.02 8.31 -17.17
C GLU A 30 0.00 7.64 -16.26
N GLU A 31 -0.52 6.50 -16.70
CA GLU A 31 -1.47 5.75 -15.90
C GLU A 31 -0.76 5.39 -14.58
N PRO A 32 -1.25 5.85 -13.42
CA PRO A 32 -0.62 5.48 -12.17
C PRO A 32 -0.69 3.97 -12.08
N THR A 33 0.46 3.30 -11.97
CA THR A 33 0.55 1.86 -11.74
C THR A 33 -0.29 1.54 -10.51
N ARG A 34 -1.55 1.14 -10.73
CA ARG A 34 -2.50 0.81 -9.67
C ARG A 34 -2.19 -0.60 -9.17
N ALA A 35 -1.02 -0.75 -8.56
CA ALA A 35 -0.80 -1.77 -7.54
C ALA A 35 -1.14 -1.20 -6.15
N ASN A 36 -2.14 -0.32 -6.06
CA ASN A 36 -2.60 0.18 -4.77
C ASN A 36 -3.67 -0.78 -4.25
N TYR A 37 -3.20 -1.93 -3.73
CA TYR A 37 -3.99 -2.75 -2.82
C TYR A 37 -4.31 -1.85 -1.62
N SER A 38 -5.49 -1.22 -1.64
CA SER A 38 -5.97 -0.33 -0.58
C SER A 38 -6.32 -1.18 0.64
N LEU A 39 -5.28 -1.66 1.32
CA LEU A 39 -5.36 -2.08 2.70
C LEU A 39 -5.28 -0.80 3.55
N PRO A 40 -6.12 -0.65 4.58
CA PRO A 40 -5.99 0.48 5.49
C PRO A 40 -4.61 0.44 6.17
N GLY A 41 -3.81 1.50 6.00
CA GLY A 41 -2.47 1.59 6.54
C GLY A 41 -1.58 2.52 5.71
N GLU A 42 -0.36 2.77 6.19
CA GLU A 42 0.67 3.40 5.37
C GLU A 42 1.13 2.44 4.26
N PRO A 43 1.42 2.94 3.04
CA PRO A 43 1.99 2.12 1.98
C PRO A 43 3.30 1.47 2.48
N ILE A 44 3.42 0.16 2.28
CA ILE A 44 4.64 -0.59 2.60
C ILE A 44 5.47 -0.77 1.33
N SER A 45 6.79 -0.64 1.43
CA SER A 45 7.68 -0.95 0.31
C SER A 45 7.82 -2.46 0.10
N ASP A 46 8.25 -2.90 -1.07
CA ASP A 46 8.54 -4.31 -1.35
C ASP A 46 9.62 -4.89 -0.41
N GLU A 47 10.58 -4.07 0.00
CA GLU A 47 11.66 -4.46 0.92
C GLU A 47 11.15 -4.64 2.34
N ASP A 48 10.30 -3.71 2.81
CA ASP A 48 9.66 -3.78 4.11
C ASP A 48 8.71 -4.99 4.18
N PHE A 49 8.00 -5.29 3.10
CA PHE A 49 7.13 -6.47 3.02
C PHE A 49 7.93 -7.77 3.14
N LYS A 50 9.04 -7.91 2.38
CA LYS A 50 9.94 -9.08 2.50
C LYS A 50 10.53 -9.22 3.89
N SER A 51 10.89 -8.10 4.51
CA SER A 51 11.43 -8.08 5.87
C SER A 51 10.40 -8.52 6.90
N TRP A 52 9.15 -8.08 6.75
CA TRP A 52 8.03 -8.51 7.58
C TRP A 52 7.75 -10.00 7.45
N VAL A 53 7.68 -10.55 6.23
CA VAL A 53 7.48 -11.99 6.00
C VAL A 53 8.59 -12.79 6.69
N ASN A 54 9.85 -12.43 6.45
CA ASN A 54 10.99 -13.11 7.05
C ASN A 54 10.96 -13.04 8.60
N TYR A 55 10.58 -11.90 9.17
CA TYR A 55 10.38 -11.79 10.61
C TYR A 55 9.26 -12.73 11.11
N THR A 56 8.11 -12.75 10.44
CA THR A 56 6.97 -13.57 10.87
C THR A 56 7.26 -15.06 10.79
N GLU A 57 7.95 -15.52 9.74
CA GLU A 57 8.31 -16.94 9.56
C GLU A 57 9.34 -17.41 10.59
N ASN A 58 10.29 -16.54 10.96
CA ASN A 58 11.30 -16.86 11.96
C ASN A 58 10.86 -16.55 13.40
N SER A 59 9.73 -15.87 13.57
CA SER A 59 9.20 -15.58 14.90
C SER A 59 8.69 -16.87 15.54
N PRO A 60 9.00 -17.12 16.82
CA PRO A 60 8.49 -18.28 17.52
C PRO A 60 6.95 -18.24 17.51
N THR A 61 6.34 -19.30 17.00
CA THR A 61 4.89 -19.46 17.00
C THR A 61 4.43 -19.56 18.45
N VAL A 62 3.74 -18.53 18.93
CA VAL A 62 3.18 -18.53 20.29
C VAL A 62 2.00 -19.49 20.32
N ASN A 63 2.02 -20.43 21.28
CA ASN A 63 0.89 -21.31 21.53
C ASN A 63 -0.32 -20.44 21.93
N LEU A 64 -1.42 -20.57 21.18
CA LEU A 64 -2.65 -19.81 21.39
C LEU A 64 -3.17 -19.90 22.84
N THR A 65 -2.93 -21.04 23.49
CA THR A 65 -3.35 -21.30 24.88
C THR A 65 -2.55 -20.44 25.85
N GLU A 66 -1.23 -20.37 25.69
CA GLU A 66 -0.35 -19.54 26.51
C GLU A 66 -0.62 -18.04 26.30
N ALA A 67 -0.86 -17.62 25.06
CA ALA A 67 -1.19 -16.25 24.72
C ALA A 67 -2.51 -15.81 25.40
N LYS A 68 -3.55 -16.65 25.36
CA LYS A 68 -4.83 -16.39 26.04
C LYS A 68 -4.66 -16.29 27.56
N GLN A 69 -3.85 -17.16 28.16
CA GLN A 69 -3.59 -17.14 29.59
C GLN A 69 -2.87 -15.85 30.01
N ARG A 70 -1.79 -15.48 29.32
CA ARG A 70 -1.06 -14.23 29.56
C ARG A 70 -1.96 -13.00 29.41
N TRP A 71 -2.81 -12.97 28.39
CA TRP A 71 -3.77 -11.87 28.19
C TRP A 71 -4.75 -11.75 29.37
N ALA A 72 -5.32 -12.88 29.83
CA ALA A 72 -6.25 -12.89 30.96
C ALA A 72 -5.59 -12.38 32.26
N GLU A 73 -4.34 -12.77 32.52
CA GLU A 73 -3.56 -12.31 33.68
C GLU A 73 -3.25 -10.81 33.61
N GLN A 74 -2.81 -10.31 32.45
CA GLN A 74 -2.55 -8.88 32.23
C GLN A 74 -3.83 -8.05 32.38
N ARG A 75 -4.94 -8.52 31.82
CA ARG A 75 -6.25 -7.87 31.96
C ARG A 75 -6.69 -7.77 33.42
N LYS A 76 -6.49 -8.82 34.21
CA LYS A 76 -6.77 -8.79 35.67
C LYS A 76 -5.88 -7.78 36.40
N LYS A 77 -4.60 -7.67 36.06
CA LYS A 77 -3.68 -6.68 36.65
C LYS A 77 -4.13 -5.25 36.32
N LEU A 78 -4.47 -4.99 35.06
CA LEU A 78 -4.96 -3.67 34.63
C LEU A 78 -6.27 -3.30 35.32
N GLN A 79 -7.21 -4.24 35.46
CA GLN A 79 -8.47 -4.00 36.19
C GLN A 79 -8.24 -3.69 37.68
N LYS A 80 -7.20 -4.23 38.31
CA LYS A 80 -6.81 -3.89 39.68
C LYS A 80 -6.15 -2.51 39.82
N LEU A 81 -5.57 -1.97 38.76
CA LEU A 81 -4.93 -0.65 38.77
C LEU A 81 -5.93 0.48 38.48
N ILE A 82 -7.02 0.18 37.78
CA ILE A 82 -8.10 1.13 37.47
C ILE A 82 -9.11 1.24 38.63
N ARG A 83 -9.06 0.32 39.59
CA ARG A 83 -9.99 0.22 40.72
C ARG A 83 -9.30 0.60 42.03
#